data_AF-A0A372IS53-F1
#
_entry.id   AF-A0A372IS53-F1
#
_cell.length_a   1.000
_cell.length_b   1.000
_cell.length_c   1.000
_cell.angle_alpha   90.00
_cell.angle_beta   90.00
_cell.angle_gamma   90.00
#
_symmetry.space_group_name_H-M   'P 1'
#
loop_
_entity.id
_entity.type
_entity.pdbx_description
1 polymer ?
#
loop_
_entity_poly.entity_id
_entity_poly.type
_entity_poly.pdbx_seq_one_letter_code
_entity_poly.pdbx_strand_id
1 'polypeptide(L)' 'MGLILDSSVLIAAERKGMNARQTLMEIAGHAAGEDVAVSVITLIELAHGAARADTQERKAMRAAVSA' A
#
# COMPACT_ATOMS: atom_id res chain seq x y z
N MET A 1 -9.97 -17.86 -12.41
CA MET A 1 -8.61 -17.55 -12.90
C MET A 1 -8.01 -16.53 -11.93
N GLY A 2 -7.01 -16.92 -11.12
CA GLY A 2 -6.51 -16.05 -10.03
C GLY A 2 -5.94 -14.70 -10.48
N LEU A 3 -5.99 -13.71 -9.58
CA LEU A 3 -5.49 -12.35 -9.78
C LEU A 3 -4.20 -12.13 -9.01
N ILE A 4 -3.19 -11.59 -9.68
CA ILE A 4 -1.98 -11.07 -9.04
C ILE A 4 -2.11 -9.56 -8.95
N LEU A 5 -2.08 -9.02 -7.73
CA LEU A 5 -2.12 -7.59 -7.50
C LEU A 5 -0.77 -6.96 -7.80
N ASP A 6 -0.79 -5.92 -8.63
CA ASP A 6 0.34 -5.02 -8.81
C ASP A 6 0.40 -3.98 -7.68
N SER A 7 1.60 -3.46 -7.45
CA SER A 7 1.87 -2.36 -6.51
C SER A 7 0.97 -1.14 -6.74
N SER A 8 0.63 -0.81 -7.99
CA SER A 8 -0.18 0.37 -8.33
C SER A 8 -1.59 0.32 -7.73
N VAL A 9 -2.21 -0.87 -7.64
CA VAL A 9 -3.53 -1.06 -7.03
C VAL A 9 -3.48 -0.73 -5.54
N LEU A 10 -2.44 -1.23 -4.86
CA LEU A 10 -2.25 -1.04 -3.42
C LEU A 10 -1.89 0.42 -3.09
N ILE A 11 -1.03 1.05 -3.89
CA ILE A 11 -0.66 2.47 -3.76
C ILE A 11 -1.88 3.36 -4.02
N ALA A 12 -2.71 3.05 -5.02
CA ALA A 12 -3.93 3.81 -5.30
C ALA A 12 -4.91 3.73 -4.12
N ALA A 13 -5.07 2.55 -3.51
CA ALA A 13 -5.92 2.39 -2.33
C ALA A 13 -5.39 3.14 -1.11
N GLU A 14 -4.08 3.10 -0.86
CA GLU A 14 -3.42 3.88 0.20
C GLU A 14 -3.67 5.38 0.02
N ARG A 15 -3.51 5.91 -1.20
CA ARG A 15 -3.76 7.32 -1.50
C ARG A 15 -5.22 7.75 -1.33
N LYS A 16 -6.16 6.81 -1.43
CA LYS A 16 -7.58 7.01 -1.10
C LYS A 16 -7.85 6.93 0.41
N GLY A 17 -6.84 6.68 1.23
CA GLY A 17 -6.98 6.49 2.68
C GLY A 17 -7.63 5.16 3.05
N MET A 18 -7.65 4.18 2.13
CA MET A 18 -8.30 2.90 2.36
C MET A 18 -7.42 1.99 3.21
N ASN A 19 -8.04 1.29 4.16
CA ASN A 19 -7.39 0.19 4.85
C ASN A 19 -7.50 -1.12 4.06
N ALA A 20 -6.74 -2.14 4.47
CA ALA A 20 -6.67 -3.43 3.78
C ALA A 20 -8.06 -4.07 3.56
N ARG A 21 -8.98 -3.98 4.53
CA ARG A 21 -10.34 -4.51 4.37
C ARG A 21 -11.09 -3.79 3.26
N GLN A 22 -11.03 -2.46 3.23
CA GLN A 22 -11.69 -1.65 2.19
C GLN A 22 -11.11 -1.95 0.81
N THR A 23 -9.79 -2.05 0.70
CA THR A 23 -9.12 -2.43 -0.57
C THR A 23 -9.57 -3.81 -1.04
N LEU A 24 -9.61 -4.81 -0.17
CA LEU A 24 -10.04 -6.16 -0.52
C LEU A 24 -11.53 -6.22 -0.91
N MET A 25 -12.40 -5.43 -0.28
CA MET A 25 -13.81 -5.32 -0.68
C MET A 25 -13.95 -4.68 -2.07
N GLU A 26 -13.17 -3.64 -2.37
CA GLU A 26 -13.16 -3.01 -3.71
C GLU A 26 -12.69 -4.02 -4.76
N ILE A 27 -11.62 -4.78 -4.50
CA ILE A 27 -11.13 -5.83 -5.41
C ILE A 27 -12.19 -6.92 -5.61
N ALA A 28 -12.81 -7.40 -4.52
CA ALA A 28 -13.86 -8.41 -4.58
C ALA A 28 -15.09 -7.94 -5.36
N GLY A 29 -15.40 -6.64 -5.35
CA GLY A 29 -16.46 -6.06 -6.18
C GLY A 29 -16.19 -6.11 -7.68
N HIS A 30 -14.92 -6.09 -8.10
CA HIS A 30 -14.51 -6.16 -9.51
C HIS A 30 -14.21 -7.58 -9.99
N ALA A 31 -13.84 -8.48 -9.08
CA ALA A 31 -13.45 -9.85 -9.41
C ALA A 31 -13.91 -10.84 -8.33
N ALA A 32 -15.23 -10.92 -8.15
CA ALA A 32 -15.84 -11.80 -7.17
C ALA A 32 -15.51 -13.28 -7.45
N GLY A 33 -15.07 -13.99 -6.40
CA GLY A 33 -14.77 -15.43 -6.47
C GLY A 33 -13.39 -15.78 -7.03
N GLU A 34 -12.54 -14.79 -7.30
CA GLU A 34 -11.16 -15.05 -7.72
C GLU A 34 -10.19 -15.09 -6.55
N ASP A 35 -9.23 -16.03 -6.61
CA ASP A 35 -8.11 -16.08 -5.68
C ASP A 35 -7.19 -14.88 -5.92
N VAL A 36 -6.88 -14.15 -4.86
CA VAL A 36 -6.04 -12.95 -4.90
C VAL A 36 -4.68 -13.26 -4.31
N ALA A 37 -3.63 -12.97 -5.07
CA ALA A 37 -2.24 -13.09 -4.64
C ALA A 37 -1.51 -11.76 -4.81
N VAL A 38 -0.45 -11.56 -4.03
CA VAL A 38 0.52 -10.48 -4.23
C VAL A 38 1.91 -11.08 -4.36
N SER A 39 2.75 -10.51 -5.21
CA SER A 39 4.15 -10.93 -5.28
C SER A 39 4.88 -10.60 -3.98
N VAL A 40 5.74 -11.50 -3.52
CA VAL A 40 6.62 -11.23 -2.36
C VAL A 40 7.54 -10.03 -2.61
N ILE A 41 7.94 -9.80 -3.87
CA ILE A 41 8.75 -8.65 -4.25
C ILE A 41 7.97 -7.35 -4.04
N THR A 42 6.73 -7.30 -4.52
CA THR A 42 5.82 -6.16 -4.32
C THR A 42 5.60 -5.86 -2.83
N LEU A 43 5.47 -6.89 -2.00
CA LEU A 43 5.34 -6.72 -0.55
C LEU A 43 6.59 -6.08 0.07
N ILE A 44 7.79 -6.52 -0.32
CA ILE A 44 9.05 -5.96 0.17
C ILE A 44 9.23 -4.50 -0.28
N GLU A 45 8.89 -4.19 -1.53
CA GLU A 45 8.96 -2.83 -2.07
C GLU A 45 8.03 -1.87 -1.32
N LEU A 46 6.80 -2.30 -1.04
CA LEU A 46 5.84 -1.51 -0.27
C LEU A 46 6.29 -1.30 1.18
N ALA A 47 6.78 -2.35 1.84
CA ALA A 47 7.32 -2.25 3.20
C ALA A 47 8.53 -1.29 3.26
N HIS A 48 9.41 -1.38 2.25
CA HIS A 48 10.54 -0.47 2.12
C HIS A 48 10.09 0.99 1.88
N GLY A 49 9.10 1.20 1.01
CA GLY A 49 8.50 2.50 0.75
C GLY A 49 7.89 3.14 1.99
N ALA A 50 7.14 2.37 2.77
CA ALA A 50 6.54 2.83 4.03
C ALA A 50 7.60 3.23 5.07
N ALA A 51 8.63 2.39 5.28
CA ALA A 51 9.72 2.70 6.20
C ALA A 51 10.51 3.97 5.78
N ARG A 52 10.70 4.16 4.47
CA ARG A 52 11.35 5.35 3.91
C ARG A 52 10.52 6.61 4.13
N ALA A 53 9.20 6.55 3.93
CA ALA A 53 8.29 7.68 4.14
C ALA A 53 8.27 8.14 5.61
N ASP A 54 8.11 7.21 6.55
CA ASP A 54 8.13 7.49 7.99
C ASP A 54 9.47 8.10 8.44
N THR A 55 10.59 7.66 7.85
CA THR A 55 11.90 8.27 8.11
C THR A 55 11.98 9.72 7.59
N GLN A 56 11.40 10.01 6.42
CA GLN A 56 11.35 11.37 5.88
C GLN A 56 10.45 12.28 6.71
N GLU A 57 9.27 11.81 7.12
CA GLU A 57 8.36 12.54 8.00
C GLU A 57 9.03 12.84 9.35
N ARG A 58 9.66 11.83 9.97
CA ARG A 58 10.45 12.03 11.19
C ARG A 58 11.58 13.04 11.01
N LYS A 59 12.27 13.02 9.86
CA LYS A 59 13.33 14.00 9.55
C LYS A 59 12.75 15.41 9.41
N ALA A 60 11.63 15.57 8.71
CA ALA A 60 10.95 16.85 8.52
C ALA A 60 10.46 17.42 9.86
N MET A 61 9.87 16.59 10.72
CA MET A 61 9.44 16.98 12.06
C MET A 61 10.61 17.51 12.90
N ARG A 62 11.77 16.83 12.88
CA ARG A 62 12.96 17.28 13.62
C ARG A 62 13.51 18.62 13.09
N ALA A 63 13.47 18.83 11.78
CA ALA A 63 13.88 20.10 11.18
C ALA A 63 12.95 21.25 11.58
N ALA A 64 11.63 21.00 11.68
CA ALA A 64 10.64 22.00 12.06
C ALA A 64 10.73 22.44 13.53
N VAL A 65 11.20 21.58 14.45
CA VAL A 65 11.39 21.91 15.87
C VAL A 65 12.71 22.66 16.13
N SER A 66 13.63 22.65 15.17
CA SER A 66 14.95 23.30 15.29
C SER A 66 15.04 24.67 14.61
N ALA A 67 13.90 25.21 14.14
CA ALA A 67 13.76 26.52 13.52
C ALA A 67 12.94 27.45 14.43
#